data_AF-A0A8B7DP40-F1
#
_entry.id   AF-A0A8B7DP40-F1
#
_cell.length_a   1.000
_cell.length_b   1.000
_cell.length_c   1.000
_cell.angle_alpha   90.00
_cell.angle_beta   90.00
_cell.angle_gamma   90.00
#
_symmetry.space_group_name_H-M   'P 1'
#
loop_
_entity.id
_entity.type
_entity.pdbx_description
1 polymer ?
#
loop_
_entity_poly.entity_id
_entity_poly.type
_entity_poly.pdbx_seq_one_letter_code
_entity_poly.pdbx_strand_id
1 'polypeptide(L)'
;MVEKENEKRWVVLAPERIFDHKDNQLIDFFTIPHPQNGAPCLYMFKQNQCFEVIKFHEKFRSWFIGNSVLKDGSLHMITKVDPLFLALPYLEKTSKL
;
A
#
# COMPACT_ATOMS: atom_id res chain seq x y z
N MET A 1 33.50 -6.88 -3.05
CA MET A 1 32.27 -6.08 -3.22
C MET A 1 31.55 -6.13 -1.89
N VAL A 2 31.49 -5.01 -1.18
CA VAL A 2 30.80 -4.94 0.11
C VAL A 2 29.31 -4.86 -0.18
N GLU A 3 28.57 -5.92 0.11
CA GLU A 3 27.10 -5.89 0.15
C GLU A 3 26.70 -4.89 1.23
N LYS A 4 26.41 -3.65 0.83
CA LYS A 4 25.74 -2.70 1.71
C LYS A 4 24.36 -3.28 2.02
N GLU A 5 24.13 -3.46 3.31
CA GLU A 5 22.85 -3.84 3.93
C GLU A 5 21.67 -3.16 3.19
N ASN A 6 20.74 -3.99 2.71
CA ASN A 6 19.66 -3.62 1.79
C ASN A 6 18.80 -2.49 2.34
N GLU A 7 18.99 -1.27 1.85
CA GLU A 7 18.02 -0.19 2.03
C GLU A 7 16.72 -0.59 1.30
N LYS A 8 15.68 -0.93 2.08
CA LYS A 8 14.42 -1.43 1.55
C LYS A 8 13.64 -0.26 0.95
N ARG A 9 13.74 -0.09 -0.36
CA ARG A 9 13.04 0.94 -1.13
C ARG A 9 11.80 0.36 -1.82
N TRP A 10 10.72 1.12 -1.85
CA TRP A 10 9.51 0.77 -2.59
C TRP A 10 9.41 1.62 -3.85
N VAL A 11 9.12 0.97 -4.99
CA VAL A 11 8.63 1.65 -6.18
C VAL A 11 7.11 1.66 -6.11
N VAL A 12 6.52 2.85 -6.22
CA VAL A 12 5.09 3.07 -5.96
C VAL A 12 4.45 3.84 -7.13
N LEU A 13 3.33 3.36 -7.64
CA LEU A 13 2.39 4.13 -8.45
C LEU A 13 1.25 4.59 -7.55
N ALA A 14 1.08 5.90 -7.43
CA ALA A 14 0.07 6.49 -6.57
C ALA A 14 -0.49 7.79 -7.17
N PRO A 15 -1.76 8.14 -6.88
CA PRO A 15 -2.31 9.44 -7.22
C PRO A 15 -1.42 10.60 -6.75
N GLU A 16 -1.16 11.56 -7.65
CA GLU A 16 -0.25 12.70 -7.41
C GLU A 16 -0.60 13.48 -6.12
N ARG A 17 -1.89 13.67 -5.87
CA ARG A 17 -2.45 14.31 -4.67
C ARG A 17 -1.99 13.71 -3.33
N ILE A 18 -1.53 12.46 -3.30
CA ILE A 18 -0.96 11.84 -2.09
C ILE A 18 0.37 12.50 -1.72
N PHE A 19 1.11 12.99 -2.71
CA PHE A 19 2.42 13.63 -2.55
C PHE A 19 2.35 15.16 -2.47
N ASP A 20 1.16 15.76 -2.42
CA ASP A 20 1.07 17.22 -2.27
C ASP A 20 1.64 17.66 -0.91
N HIS A 21 2.81 18.31 -0.97
CA HIS A 21 3.59 18.77 0.18
C HIS A 21 2.96 19.99 0.88
N LYS A 22 1.95 20.63 0.28
CA LYS A 22 1.21 21.73 0.93
C LYS A 22 0.35 21.23 2.08
N ASP A 23 0.08 19.92 2.10
CA ASP A 23 -0.73 19.26 3.10
C ASP A 23 0.16 18.60 4.15
N ASN A 24 0.29 19.24 5.32
CA ASN A 24 1.08 18.76 6.46
C ASN A 24 0.43 17.56 7.20
N GLN A 25 -0.54 16.89 6.58
CA GLN A 25 -1.24 15.78 7.19
C GLN A 25 -0.42 14.49 7.15
N LEU A 26 -0.51 13.74 8.25
CA LEU A 26 0.18 12.47 8.41
C LEU A 26 -0.39 11.42 7.46
N ILE A 27 0.51 10.59 6.93
CA ILE A 27 0.18 9.40 6.16
C ILE A 27 0.42 8.20 7.06
N ASP A 28 -0.64 7.47 7.37
CA ASP A 28 -0.58 6.30 8.23
C ASP A 28 -0.86 5.02 7.43
N PHE A 29 -0.12 3.96 7.77
CA PHE A 29 -0.26 2.64 7.16
C PHE A 29 -0.78 1.64 8.20
N PHE A 30 -1.82 0.88 7.84
CA PHE A 30 -2.42 -0.13 8.71
C PHE A 30 -2.61 -1.45 7.97
N THR A 31 -2.34 -2.55 8.65
CA THR A 31 -2.71 -3.89 8.16
C THR A 31 -4.11 -4.21 8.65
N ILE A 32 -5.07 -4.31 7.73
CA ILE A 32 -6.48 -4.58 8.01
C ILE A 32 -6.89 -5.85 7.23
N PRO A 33 -7.79 -6.71 7.75
CA PRO A 33 -8.30 -7.85 7.01
C PRO A 33 -9.02 -7.42 5.72
N HIS A 34 -8.71 -8.08 4.60
CA HIS A 34 -9.36 -7.86 3.32
C HIS A 34 -10.86 -8.20 3.42
N PRO A 35 -11.76 -7.31 2.97
CA PRO A 35 -13.21 -7.48 3.17
C PRO A 35 -13.78 -8.81 2.71
N GLN A 36 -13.28 -9.34 1.60
CA GLN A 36 -13.83 -10.55 0.98
C GLN A 36 -13.35 -11.86 1.61
N ASN A 37 -12.09 -11.93 2.06
CA ASN A 37 -11.43 -13.20 2.42
C ASN A 37 -10.70 -13.16 3.77
N GLY A 38 -10.67 -12.01 4.44
CA GLY A 38 -10.04 -11.82 5.75
C GLY A 38 -8.51 -11.87 5.74
N ALA A 39 -7.85 -11.98 4.59
CA ALA A 39 -6.39 -11.99 4.50
C ALA A 39 -5.82 -10.63 4.95
N PRO A 40 -4.65 -10.59 5.63
CA PRO A 40 -4.04 -9.33 6.03
C PRO A 40 -3.61 -8.53 4.80
N CYS A 41 -4.17 -7.32 4.64
CA CYS A 41 -3.86 -6.40 3.55
C CYS A 41 -3.40 -5.05 4.09
N LEU A 42 -2.49 -4.39 3.39
CA LEU A 42 -1.96 -3.08 3.78
C LEU A 42 -2.85 -1.98 3.20
N TYR A 43 -3.25 -1.04 4.03
CA TYR A 43 -4.02 0.14 3.67
C TYR A 43 -3.27 1.40 4.10
N MET A 44 -3.47 2.48 3.35
CA MET A 44 -2.94 3.81 3.63
C MET A 44 -4.09 4.77 3.90
N PHE A 45 -3.95 5.63 4.89
CA PHE A 45 -4.93 6.65 5.24
C PHE A 45 -4.28 8.04 5.16
N LYS A 46 -4.99 8.97 4.51
CA LYS A 46 -4.60 10.39 4.38
C LYS A 46 -5.86 11.24 4.21
N GLN A 47 -6.02 12.33 4.97
CA GLN A 47 -7.14 13.28 4.85
C GLN A 47 -8.54 12.62 4.77
N ASN A 48 -8.89 11.73 5.70
CA ASN A 48 -10.16 10.96 5.70
C ASN A 48 -10.38 10.08 4.47
N GLN A 49 -9.35 9.84 3.67
CA GLN A 49 -9.40 8.93 2.54
C GLN A 49 -8.64 7.66 2.85
N CYS A 50 -9.22 6.55 2.42
CA CYS A 50 -8.61 5.25 2.50
C CYS A 50 -8.10 4.84 1.13
N PHE A 51 -6.96 4.18 1.12
CA PHE A 51 -6.34 3.62 -0.07
C PHE A 51 -5.89 2.21 0.24
N GLU A 52 -6.11 1.29 -0.69
CA GLU A 52 -5.47 -0.02 -0.65
C GLU A 52 -4.05 0.09 -1.20
N VAL A 53 -3.13 -0.68 -0.62
CA VAL A 53 -1.75 -0.80 -1.10
C VAL A 53 -1.56 -2.20 -1.67
N ILE A 54 -1.49 -2.29 -3.00
CA ILE A 54 -1.37 -3.55 -3.73
C ILE A 54 0.08 -3.74 -4.12
N LYS A 55 0.62 -4.93 -3.87
CA LYS A 55 1.95 -5.33 -4.34
C LYS A 55 1.83 -6.23 -5.57
N PHE A 56 2.28 -5.74 -6.71
CA PHE A 56 2.55 -6.55 -7.88
C PHE A 56 3.99 -7.08 -7.81
N HIS A 57 4.14 -8.40 -7.91
CA HIS A 57 5.44 -9.07 -7.86
C HIS A 57 5.50 -10.19 -8.88
N GLU A 58 6.60 -10.23 -9.64
CA GLU A 58 6.90 -11.29 -10.60
C GLU A 58 8.33 -11.78 -10.40
N LYS A 59 8.59 -13.06 -10.69
CA LYS A 59 9.93 -13.66 -10.55
C LYS A 59 10.91 -13.03 -11.53
N PHE A 60 12.17 -12.90 -11.09
CA PHE A 60 13.29 -12.42 -11.92
C PHE A 60 13.06 -11.01 -12.50
N ARG A 61 12.69 -10.06 -11.62
CA ARG A 61 12.56 -8.63 -11.93
C ARG A 61 13.42 -7.80 -10.98
N SER A 62 13.88 -6.65 -11.46
CA SER A 62 14.64 -5.65 -10.72
C SER A 62 14.43 -4.27 -11.33
N TRP A 63 14.57 -3.21 -10.55
CA TRP A 63 14.49 -1.83 -11.04
C TRP A 63 15.88 -1.22 -11.19
N PHE A 64 16.09 -0.51 -12.29
CA PHE A 64 17.24 0.37 -12.46
C PHE A 64 16.77 1.80 -12.17
N ILE A 65 17.30 2.42 -11.11
CA ILE A 65 16.87 3.73 -10.62
C ILE A 65 18.09 4.64 -10.56
N GLY A 66 18.20 5.55 -11.52
CA GLY A 66 19.40 6.37 -11.72
C GLY A 66 20.63 5.49 -11.90
N ASN A 67 21.62 5.67 -11.01
CA ASN A 67 22.88 4.91 -11.00
C ASN A 67 22.84 3.71 -10.01
N SER A 68 21.66 3.28 -9.57
CA SER A 68 21.49 2.21 -8.60
C SER A 68 20.56 1.09 -9.10
N VAL A 69 20.78 -0.13 -8.61
CA VAL A 69 19.93 -1.29 -8.91
C VAL A 69 19.17 -1.66 -7.63
N LEU A 70 17.85 -1.66 -7.71
CA LEU A 70 16.99 -2.23 -6.69
C LEU A 70 16.66 -3.67 -7.10
N LYS A 71 17.22 -4.62 -6.33
CA LYS A 71 17.02 -6.06 -6.56
C LYS A 71 15.56 -6.48 -6.45
N ASP A 72 14.78 -5.83 -5.59
CA ASP A 72 13.33 -6.07 -5.51
C ASP A 72 12.62 -5.42 -6.69
N GLY A 73 12.23 -6.21 -7.69
CA GLY A 73 11.45 -5.76 -8.84
C GLY A 73 9.95 -5.57 -8.59
N SER A 74 9.51 -5.58 -7.33
CA SER A 74 8.10 -5.39 -7.01
C SER A 74 7.63 -3.96 -7.32
N LEU A 75 6.38 -3.84 -7.76
CA LEU A 75 5.69 -2.58 -7.98
C LEU A 75 4.54 -2.47 -6.97
N HIS A 76 4.52 -1.40 -6.19
CA HIS A 76 3.39 -1.11 -5.30
C HIS A 76 2.45 -0.15 -6.02
N MET A 77 1.15 -0.36 -5.87
CA MET A 77 0.11 0.50 -6.41
C MET A 77 -0.76 0.96 -5.25
N ILE A 78 -1.06 2.25 -5.22
CA ILE A 78 -1.95 2.85 -4.23
C ILE A 78 -3.21 3.30 -4.96
N THR A 79 -4.32 2.66 -4.66
CA THR A 79 -5.63 2.94 -5.28
C THR A 79 -6.62 3.35 -4.20
N LYS A 80 -7.48 4.33 -4.50
CA LYS A 80 -8.49 4.79 -3.55
C LYS A 80 -9.52 3.67 -3.36
N VAL A 81 -9.88 3.38 -2.11
CA VAL A 81 -10.95 2.44 -1.76
C VAL A 81 -12.04 3.17 -0.99
N ASP A 82 -13.30 2.74 -1.15
CA ASP A 82 -14.39 3.23 -0.32
C ASP A 82 -14.31 2.55 1.07
N PRO A 83 -14.17 3.30 2.18
CA PRO A 83 -14.11 2.74 3.52
C PRO A 83 -15.32 1.88 3.90
N LEU A 84 -16.47 2.07 3.24
CA LEU A 84 -17.66 1.24 3.44
C LEU A 84 -17.33 -0.25 3.25
N PHE A 85 -16.52 -0.60 2.24
CA PHE A 85 -16.13 -2.00 2.01
C PHE A 85 -15.34 -2.60 3.17
N LEU A 86 -14.55 -1.79 3.88
CA LEU A 86 -13.82 -2.25 5.07
C LEU A 86 -14.76 -2.50 6.27
N ALA A 87 -15.86 -1.75 6.36
CA ALA A 87 -16.85 -1.88 7.43
C ALA A 87 -17.85 -3.03 7.20
N LEU A 88 -18.18 -3.34 5.94
CA LEU A 88 -19.17 -4.36 5.57
C LEU A 88 -19.03 -5.70 6.32
N PRO A 89 -17.83 -6.32 6.42
CA PRO A 89 -17.69 -7.61 7.10
C PRO A 89 -18.02 -7.56 8.58
N TYR A 90 -17.88 -6.39 9.22
CA TYR A 90 -18.21 -6.20 10.62
C TYR A 90 -19.71 -5.97 10.80
N LEU A 91 -20.32 -5.19 9.90
CA LEU A 91 -21.76 -4.95 9.88
C LEU A 91 -22.54 -6.25 9.67
N GLU A 92 -22.13 -7.08 8.70
CA GLU A 92 -22.75 -8.39 8.44
C GLU A 92 -22.62 -9.36 9.62
N LYS A 93 -21.52 -9.27 10.39
CA LYS A 93 -21.37 -10.08 11.61
C LYS A 93 -22.35 -9.64 12.69
N THR A 94 -22.56 -8.34 12.84
CA THR A 94 -23.48 -7.79 13.85
C THR A 94 -24.96 -7.88 13.46
N SER A 95 -25.29 -7.90 12.16
CA SER A 95 -26.68 -7.99 11.69
C SER A 95 -27.26 -9.41 11.78
N LYS A 96 -26.42 -10.42 12.03
CA LYS A 96 -26.82 -11.81 12.23
C LYS A 96 -27.04 -12.15 13.72
N LEU A 97 -27.03 -11.14 14.59
CA LEU A 97 -27.50 -11.21 15.97
C LEU A 97 -29.00 -10.89 16.02
#